data_AF-A0A528V2T8-F1
#
_entry.id   AF-A0A528V2T8-F1
#
_cell.length_a   1.000
_cell.length_b   1.000
_cell.length_c   1.000
_cell.angle_alpha   90.00
_cell.angle_beta   90.00
_cell.angle_gamma   90.00
#
_symmetry.space_group_name_H-M   'P 1'
#
loop_
_entity.id
_entity.type
_entity.pdbx_description
1 polymer ?
#
loop_
_entity_poly.entity_id
_entity_poly.type
_entity_poly.pdbx_seq_one_letter_code
_entity_poly.pdbx_strand_id
1 'polypeptide(L)'
;IERHPMAARGTSQSNAGLVSPGDATAWASPAALKTFLRALYNHDLGIKVRLRFDPYFFAWSLRFLRQCTHARLRANTDIKLRLALYSRDCIN
;
A
#
# COMPACT_ATOMS: atom_id res chain seq x y z
N ILE A 1 6.94 -9.64 19.34
CA ILE A 1 7.91 -9.21 20.37
C ILE A 1 8.93 -8.33 19.68
N GLU A 2 9.12 -7.12 20.19
CA GLU A 2 10.06 -6.12 19.65
C GLU A 2 11.50 -6.52 19.99
N ARG A 3 12.46 -6.34 19.06
CA ARG A 3 13.86 -6.74 19.29
C ARG A 3 14.63 -5.73 20.14
N HIS A 4 14.18 -4.47 20.16
CA HIS A 4 14.84 -3.39 20.88
C HIS A 4 14.22 -3.13 22.26
N PRO A 5 15.02 -2.58 23.21
CA PRO A 5 14.56 -2.35 24.58
C PRO A 5 13.48 -1.26 24.70
N MET A 6 13.27 -0.44 23.67
CA MET A 6 12.18 0.54 23.61
C MET A 6 11.60 0.61 22.20
N ALA A 7 10.33 1.03 22.09
CA ALA A 7 9.66 1.23 20.81
C ALA A 7 10.39 2.26 19.93
N ALA A 8 10.25 2.11 18.61
CA ALA A 8 10.80 3.02 17.60
C ALA A 8 12.34 3.16 17.58
N ARG A 9 13.10 2.21 18.15
CA ARG A 9 14.59 2.22 18.16
C ARG A 9 15.29 1.68 16.91
N GLY A 10 14.53 1.33 15.88
CA GLY A 10 15.07 0.92 14.58
C GLY A 10 15.13 2.09 13.60
N THR A 11 14.72 1.84 12.37
CA THR A 11 14.60 2.88 11.31
C THR A 11 13.66 4.02 11.69
N SER A 12 12.71 3.78 12.61
CA SER A 12 11.83 4.82 13.14
C SER A 12 12.55 5.88 13.99
N GLN A 13 13.72 5.59 14.58
CA GLN A 13 14.46 6.55 15.41
C GLN A 13 15.22 7.58 14.56
N SER A 14 15.65 7.17 13.37
CA SER A 14 16.52 7.96 12.47
C SER A 14 15.95 8.03 11.07
N ASN A 15 14.65 8.35 10.96
CA ASN A 15 14.07 8.82 9.70
C ASN A 15 14.18 10.36 9.65
N ALA A 16 14.20 10.94 8.45
CA ALA A 16 14.30 12.39 8.27
C ALA A 16 13.04 13.17 8.70
N GLY A 17 12.05 12.53 9.35
CA GLY A 17 10.79 13.14 9.76
C GLY A 17 9.89 13.56 8.60
N LEU A 18 10.20 13.14 7.37
CA LEU A 18 9.49 13.57 6.18
C LEU A 18 8.07 13.01 6.14
N VAL A 19 7.10 13.90 6.22
CA VAL A 19 5.71 13.62 5.86
C VAL A 19 5.53 14.03 4.40
N SER A 20 5.26 13.07 3.52
CA SER A 20 5.07 13.29 2.08
C SER A 20 3.61 13.10 1.67
N PRO A 21 2.75 14.13 1.81
CA PRO A 21 1.34 14.05 1.40
C PRO A 21 1.18 13.83 -0.12
N GLY A 22 2.17 14.20 -0.93
CA GLY A 22 2.16 14.03 -2.39
C GLY A 22 2.09 12.57 -2.84
N ASP A 23 2.64 11.64 -2.06
CA ASP A 23 2.66 10.19 -2.37
C ASP A 23 1.49 9.43 -1.70
N ALA A 24 0.46 10.13 -1.22
CA ALA A 24 -0.68 9.52 -0.54
C ALA A 24 -1.60 8.70 -1.46
N THR A 25 -1.30 8.58 -2.76
CA THR A 25 -2.10 7.81 -3.72
C THR A 25 -2.33 6.37 -3.23
N ALA A 26 -3.56 5.87 -3.40
CA ALA A 26 -3.86 4.50 -3.01
C ALA A 26 -3.17 3.53 -3.97
N TRP A 27 -2.49 2.53 -3.39
CA TRP A 27 -1.73 1.51 -4.14
C TRP A 27 -2.63 0.66 -5.05
N ALA A 28 -3.89 0.46 -4.65
CA ALA A 28 -4.91 -0.22 -5.43
C ALA A 28 -5.46 0.70 -6.53
N SER A 29 -4.70 0.86 -7.61
CA SER A 29 -5.14 1.57 -8.81
C SER A 29 -5.51 0.61 -9.95
N PRO A 30 -6.33 1.03 -10.92
CA PRO A 30 -6.57 0.25 -12.14
C PRO A 30 -5.28 -0.07 -12.91
N ALA A 31 -4.30 0.83 -12.85
CA ALA A 31 -2.98 0.61 -13.43
C ALA A 31 -2.21 -0.51 -12.70
N ALA A 32 -2.29 -0.57 -11.37
CA ALA A 32 -1.71 -1.65 -10.57
C ALA A 32 -2.33 -3.01 -10.94
N LEU A 33 -3.63 -3.06 -11.22
CA LEU A 33 -4.28 -4.27 -11.72
C LEU A 33 -3.73 -4.70 -13.09
N LYS A 34 -3.57 -3.74 -14.03
CA LYS A 34 -2.98 -4.01 -15.35
C LYS A 34 -1.55 -4.55 -15.21
N THR A 35 -0.75 -3.98 -14.32
CA THR A 35 0.62 -4.43 -14.03
C THR A 35 0.62 -5.83 -13.39
N PHE A 36 -0.31 -6.11 -12.48
CA PHE A 36 -0.45 -7.43 -11.84
C PHE A 36 -0.81 -8.52 -12.85
N LEU A 37 -1.79 -8.28 -13.73
CA LEU A 37 -2.15 -9.21 -14.80
C LEU A 37 -0.98 -9.43 -15.77
N ARG A 38 -0.23 -8.37 -16.07
CA ARG A 38 0.98 -8.47 -16.89
C ARG A 38 2.09 -9.27 -16.19
N ALA A 39 2.27 -9.10 -14.88
CA ALA A 39 3.24 -9.82 -14.07
C ALA A 39 2.91 -11.32 -13.93
N LEU A 40 1.63 -11.69 -14.02
CA LEU A 40 1.22 -13.10 -14.05
C LEU A 40 1.72 -13.83 -15.30
N TYR A 41 1.85 -13.11 -16.42
CA TYR A 41 2.31 -13.65 -17.70
C TYR A 41 3.79 -13.35 -17.99
N ASN A 42 4.32 -12.27 -17.41
CA ASN A 42 5.69 -11.82 -17.62
C ASN A 42 6.43 -11.77 -16.27
N HIS A 43 7.28 -12.77 -16.07
CA HIS A 43 8.02 -12.99 -14.82
C HIS A 43 9.21 -12.02 -14.63
N ASP A 44 9.49 -11.14 -15.61
CA ASP A 44 10.46 -10.05 -15.48
C ASP A 44 9.91 -8.83 -14.72
N LEU A 45 8.59 -8.76 -14.51
CA LEU A 45 8.07 -7.78 -13.56
C LEU A 45 8.39 -8.27 -12.14
N GLY A 46 8.96 -7.39 -11.31
CA GLY A 46 9.40 -7.69 -9.92
C GLY A 46 8.31 -8.18 -8.95
N ILE A 47 7.11 -8.51 -9.44
CA ILE A 47 6.00 -9.13 -8.70
C ILE A 47 5.98 -10.63 -9.02
N LYS A 48 6.52 -11.45 -8.11
CA LYS A 48 6.42 -12.92 -8.21
C LYS A 48 5.08 -13.39 -7.66
N VAL A 49 4.15 -13.78 -8.53
CA VAL A 49 2.87 -14.37 -8.12
C VAL A 49 3.03 -15.88 -8.02
N ARG A 50 3.04 -16.42 -6.79
CA ARG A 50 3.00 -17.87 -6.57
C ARG A 50 1.55 -18.28 -6.34
N LEU A 51 0.90 -18.78 -7.39
CA LEU A 51 -0.46 -19.29 -7.32
C LEU A 51 -0.48 -20.56 -6.44
N ARG A 52 -0.82 -20.39 -5.16
CA ARG A 52 -1.20 -21.49 -4.27
C ARG A 52 -2.71 -21.57 -4.25
N PHE A 53 -3.27 -22.77 -4.25
CA PHE A 53 -4.69 -22.99 -4.01
C PHE A 53 -5.01 -22.72 -2.54
N ASP A 54 -5.08 -21.44 -2.20
CA ASP A 54 -5.47 -20.96 -0.88
C ASP A 54 -6.78 -20.16 -1.03
N PRO A 55 -7.91 -20.66 -0.49
CA PRO A 55 -9.19 -19.96 -0.58
C PRO A 55 -9.15 -18.56 0.06
N TYR A 56 -8.30 -18.36 1.07
CA TYR A 56 -8.10 -17.05 1.68
C TYR A 56 -7.39 -16.08 0.72
N PHE A 57 -6.39 -16.58 -0.01
CA PHE A 57 -5.69 -15.80 -1.04
C PHE A 57 -6.63 -15.35 -2.15
N PHE A 58 -7.53 -16.23 -2.63
CA PHE A 58 -8.52 -15.86 -3.63
C PHE A 58 -9.55 -14.86 -3.11
N ALA A 59 -10.06 -15.05 -1.91
CA ALA A 59 -10.99 -14.12 -1.29
C ALA A 59 -10.36 -12.73 -1.10
N TRP A 60 -9.12 -12.67 -0.63
CA TRP A 60 -8.36 -11.43 -0.51
C TRP A 60 -8.11 -10.79 -1.88
N SER A 61 -7.72 -11.58 -2.88
CA SER A 61 -7.48 -11.10 -4.25
C SER A 61 -8.74 -10.49 -4.84
N LEU A 62 -9.91 -11.12 -4.71
CA LEU A 62 -11.17 -10.56 -5.17
C LEU A 62 -11.51 -9.25 -4.45
N ARG A 63 -11.27 -9.16 -3.14
CA ARG A 63 -11.45 -7.91 -2.37
C ARG A 63 -10.51 -6.81 -2.86
N PHE A 64 -9.26 -7.15 -3.17
CA PHE A 64 -8.29 -6.21 -3.75
C PHE A 64 -8.74 -5.72 -5.13
N LEU A 65 -9.18 -6.63 -6.01
CA LEU A 65 -9.72 -6.30 -7.34
C LEU A 65 -10.92 -5.36 -7.27
N ARG A 66 -11.82 -5.55 -6.31
CA ARG A 66 -12.97 -4.64 -6.08
C ARG A 66 -12.55 -3.21 -5.68
N GLN A 67 -11.34 -3.04 -5.16
CA GLN A 67 -10.79 -1.72 -4.82
C GLN A 67 -10.00 -1.09 -5.97
N CYS A 68 -9.64 -1.85 -7.01
CA CYS A 68 -8.94 -1.36 -8.21
C CYS A 68 -9.86 -0.61 -9.20
N THR A 69 -10.83 0.17 -8.71
CA THR A 69 -11.69 1.03 -9.53
C THR A 69 -11.32 2.49 -9.34
N HIS A 70 -11.55 3.34 -10.35
CA HIS A 70 -11.22 4.78 -10.25
C HIS A 70 -11.94 5.48 -9.10
N ALA A 71 -13.21 5.13 -8.84
CA ALA A 71 -13.98 5.69 -7.74
C ALA A 71 -13.38 5.31 -6.37
N ARG A 72 -13.01 4.04 -6.18
CA ARG A 72 -12.39 3.56 -4.94
C ARG A 72 -10.96 4.05 -4.76
N LEU A 73 -10.19 4.16 -5.83
CA LEU A 73 -8.87 4.80 -5.83
C LEU A 73 -8.96 6.23 -5.29
N ARG A 74 -9.89 7.04 -5.80
CA ARG A 74 -10.10 8.42 -5.34
C ARG A 74 -10.53 8.46 -3.87
N ALA A 75 -11.54 7.67 -3.49
CA ALA A 75 -12.03 7.62 -2.11
C ALA A 75 -10.93 7.19 -1.11
N ASN A 76 -10.16 6.15 -1.43
CA ASN A 76 -9.08 5.66 -0.58
C ASN A 76 -7.91 6.67 -0.52
N THR A 77 -7.65 7.37 -1.62
CA THR A 77 -6.61 8.42 -1.67
C THR A 77 -7.01 9.63 -0.82
N ASP A 78 -8.28 10.05 -0.85
CA ASP A 78 -8.78 11.15 -0.02
C ASP A 78 -8.59 10.88 1.48
N ILE A 79 -8.92 9.66 1.93
CA ILE A 79 -8.72 9.24 3.31
C ILE A 79 -7.23 9.27 3.69
N LYS A 80 -6.35 8.74 2.82
CA LYS A 80 -4.90 8.77 3.04
C LYS A 80 -4.36 10.20 3.07
N LEU A 81 -4.84 11.07 2.18
CA LEU A 81 -4.44 12.47 2.12
C LEU A 81 -4.85 13.21 3.39
N ARG A 82 -6.09 13.01 3.86
CA ARG A 82 -6.58 13.59 5.12
C ARG A 82 -5.73 13.15 6.31
N LEU A 83 -5.35 11.88 6.37
CA LEU A 83 -4.47 11.37 7.43
C LEU A 83 -3.06 11.98 7.34
N ALA A 84 -2.52 12.13 6.13
CA ALA A 84 -1.21 12.75 5.93
C ALA A 84 -1.21 14.24 6.32
N LEU A 85 -2.26 14.98 5.96
CA LEU A 85 -2.45 16.37 6.37
C LEU A 85 -2.59 16.50 7.88
N TYR A 86 -3.41 15.64 8.51
CA TYR A 86 -3.53 15.59 9.97
C TYR A 86 -2.18 15.33 10.65
N SER A 87 -1.39 14.39 10.12
CA SER A 87 -0.06 14.06 10.67
C SER A 87 0.90 15.25 10.56
N ARG A 88 0.86 15.99 9.45
CA ARG A 88 1.62 17.24 9.28
C ARG A 88 1.20 18.28 10.32
N ASP A 89 -0.10 18.47 10.51
CA ASP A 89 -0.64 19.47 11.42
C ASP A 89 -0.37 19.12 12.90
N CYS A 90 -0.16 17.84 13.24
CA CYS A 90 0.24 17.40 14.59
C CYS A 90 1.74 17.49 14.87
N ILE A 91 2.58 17.54 13.83
CA ILE A 91 4.05 17.57 13.94
C ILE A 91 4.56 19.02 13.97
N ASN A 92 3.82 19.97 13.39
CA ASN A 92 4.05 21.41 13.54
C ASN A 92 3.48 21.94 14.87
#